data_AF-A0A9E0T417-F1
#
_entry.id   AF-A0A9E0T417-F1
#
_cell.length_a   1.000
_cell.length_b   1.000
_cell.length_c   1.000
_cell.angle_alpha   90.00
_cell.angle_beta   90.00
_cell.angle_gamma   90.00
#
_symmetry.space_group_name_H-M   'P 1'
#
loop_
_entity.id
_entity.type
_entity.pdbx_description
1 polymer ?
#
loop_
_entity_poly.entity_id
_entity_poly.type
_entity_poly.pdbx_seq_one_letter_code
_entity_poly.pdbx_strand_id
1 'polypeptide(L)'
;MSAPCALFAHSRPARRPGRRWLLAPATGLLALLTLPAWAGIGEDFGARDPAICPLRDAPSKGGPSSAQALRYLACDSEHVGDHGSLLYLLSEVQLSAAPKARAFDARTDGWADQIDATQPVYALRGNFRIYQCARTSSPDWLANPGHACRYQNFYDHSGLCWKALDGGWHCAMTYQINPAHTVHSVAPPPAGRYLAIGASLPPDAVTPRKKARTKRHR
;
A
#
# COMPACT_ATOMS: atom_id res chain seq x y z
N MET A 1 -72.84 -31.07 -16.53
CA MET A 1 -73.73 -30.26 -17.39
C MET A 1 -74.30 -29.13 -16.55
N SER A 2 -74.18 -27.91 -17.08
CA SER A 2 -75.04 -26.75 -16.84
C SER A 2 -74.95 -26.00 -15.49
N ALA A 3 -74.34 -24.82 -15.58
CA ALA A 3 -74.69 -23.64 -14.78
C ALA A 3 -76.13 -23.15 -15.10
N PRO A 4 -76.73 -22.28 -14.25
CA PRO A 4 -76.81 -20.84 -14.59
C PRO A 4 -76.63 -19.91 -13.36
N CYS A 5 -75.95 -18.77 -13.49
CA CYS A 5 -76.49 -17.41 -13.73
C CYS A 5 -77.61 -16.96 -12.77
N ALA A 6 -77.36 -15.95 -11.90
CA ALA A 6 -77.70 -14.54 -12.19
C ALA A 6 -77.74 -13.60 -10.95
N LEU A 7 -77.30 -12.35 -11.20
CA LEU A 7 -77.85 -11.04 -10.76
C LEU A 7 -77.67 -10.52 -9.32
N PHE A 8 -76.67 -9.62 -9.20
CA PHE A 8 -76.72 -8.24 -8.69
C PHE A 8 -77.63 -7.86 -7.50
N ALA A 9 -77.00 -7.42 -6.40
CA ALA A 9 -77.53 -6.37 -5.54
C ALA A 9 -76.43 -5.38 -5.15
N HIS A 10 -76.68 -4.11 -5.43
CA HIS A 10 -75.81 -2.97 -5.15
C HIS A 10 -75.84 -2.60 -3.67
N SER A 11 -74.68 -2.38 -3.05
CA SER A 11 -74.57 -1.63 -1.80
C SER A 11 -73.39 -0.66 -1.89
N ARG A 12 -73.72 0.62 -1.79
CA ARG A 12 -72.80 1.77 -1.82
C ARG A 12 -72.01 1.90 -0.49
N PRO A 13 -70.95 2.73 -0.46
CA PRO A 13 -69.73 2.45 0.30
C PRO A 13 -69.72 3.09 1.70
N ALA A 14 -69.16 2.40 2.69
CA ALA A 14 -68.75 2.99 3.95
C ALA A 14 -67.33 3.57 3.80
N ARG A 15 -67.24 4.90 3.79
CA ARG A 15 -65.97 5.66 3.85
C ARG A 15 -65.25 5.33 5.16
N ARG A 16 -64.08 4.71 5.09
CA ARG A 16 -63.16 4.59 6.23
C ARG A 16 -62.41 5.91 6.43
N PRO A 17 -62.30 6.42 7.68
CA PRO A 17 -61.55 7.63 7.99
C PRO A 17 -60.05 7.42 7.75
N GLY A 18 -59.43 8.49 7.25
CA GLY A 18 -58.05 8.50 6.76
C GLY A 18 -57.03 8.04 7.80
N ARG A 19 -56.26 7.01 7.41
CA ARG A 19 -54.94 6.77 7.98
C ARG A 19 -54.01 7.86 7.49
N ARG A 20 -53.83 8.89 8.33
CA ARG A 20 -52.69 9.79 8.26
C ARG A 20 -51.43 8.94 8.49
N TRP A 21 -50.77 8.57 7.41
CA TRP A 21 -49.38 8.11 7.47
C TRP A 21 -48.54 9.30 7.90
N LEU A 22 -48.12 9.30 9.16
CA LEU A 22 -47.05 10.16 9.63
C LEU A 22 -45.81 9.77 8.81
N LEU A 23 -45.39 10.67 7.93
CA LEU A 23 -44.09 10.63 7.27
C LEU A 23 -43.04 10.69 8.38
N ALA A 24 -42.43 9.55 8.68
CA ALA A 24 -41.21 9.53 9.45
C ALA A 24 -40.15 10.28 8.64
N PRO A 25 -39.49 11.31 9.20
CA PRO A 25 -38.37 11.94 8.53
C PRO A 25 -37.27 10.89 8.42
N ALA A 26 -36.94 10.51 7.18
CA ALA A 26 -35.72 9.77 6.88
C ALA A 26 -34.54 10.70 7.21
N THR A 27 -34.06 10.64 8.44
CA THR A 27 -32.74 11.15 8.81
C THR A 27 -31.69 10.36 8.01
N GLY A 28 -31.37 10.87 6.83
CA GLY A 28 -30.23 10.42 6.05
C GLY A 28 -28.96 10.72 6.82
N LEU A 29 -28.29 9.68 7.31
CA LEU A 29 -26.90 9.75 7.73
C LEU A 29 -26.09 10.21 6.49
N LEU A 30 -25.65 11.47 6.46
CA LEU A 30 -24.53 11.86 5.62
C LEU A 30 -23.29 11.16 6.17
N ALA A 31 -22.93 10.01 5.58
CA ALA A 31 -21.61 9.43 5.74
C ALA A 31 -20.59 10.39 5.10
N LEU A 32 -19.96 11.23 5.92
CA LEU A 32 -18.78 12.00 5.52
C LEU A 32 -17.69 10.98 5.14
N LEU A 33 -17.45 10.83 3.84
CA LEU A 33 -16.32 10.10 3.31
C LEU A 33 -15.06 10.87 3.69
N THR A 34 -14.41 10.50 4.80
CA THR A 34 -13.09 11.00 5.13
C THR A 34 -12.12 10.46 4.10
N LEU A 35 -11.74 11.31 3.14
CA LEU A 35 -10.64 11.00 2.22
C LEU A 35 -9.39 10.70 3.07
N PRO A 36 -8.64 9.64 2.74
CA PRO A 36 -7.41 9.34 3.46
C PRO A 36 -6.46 10.53 3.31
N ALA A 37 -5.70 10.83 4.37
CA ALA A 37 -4.82 12.00 4.45
C ALA A 37 -3.75 12.09 3.33
N TRP A 38 -3.61 11.04 2.52
CA TRP A 38 -2.62 10.93 1.44
C TRP A 38 -3.24 10.83 0.04
N ALA A 39 -4.55 10.93 -0.10
CA ALA A 39 -5.19 10.97 -1.42
C ALA A 39 -4.72 12.21 -2.20
N GLY A 40 -4.25 12.00 -3.44
CA GLY A 40 -3.81 13.04 -4.35
C GLY A 40 -2.37 13.53 -4.15
N ILE A 41 -1.67 13.08 -3.11
CA ILE A 41 -0.30 13.55 -2.86
C ILE A 41 0.68 13.11 -3.95
N GLY A 42 0.40 12.00 -4.65
CA GLY A 42 1.22 11.51 -5.75
C GLY A 42 1.31 12.48 -6.92
N GLU A 43 0.29 13.31 -7.14
CA GLU A 43 0.25 14.30 -8.23
C GLU A 43 1.37 15.33 -8.09
N ASP A 44 1.68 15.75 -6.86
CA ASP A 44 2.80 16.65 -6.55
C ASP A 44 4.15 16.09 -6.99
N PHE A 45 4.24 14.78 -7.21
CA PHE A 45 5.46 14.05 -7.61
C PHE A 45 5.34 13.46 -9.02
N GLY A 46 4.24 13.73 -9.73
CA GLY A 46 3.93 13.09 -11.01
C GLY A 46 3.87 11.56 -10.91
N ALA A 47 3.47 11.03 -9.76
CA ALA A 47 3.47 9.60 -9.44
C ALA A 47 2.10 9.16 -8.88
N ARG A 48 1.97 7.88 -8.52
CA ARG A 48 0.79 7.39 -7.79
C ARG A 48 0.84 7.80 -6.32
N ASP A 49 -0.32 7.77 -5.67
CA ASP A 49 -0.40 7.91 -4.22
C ASP A 49 0.29 6.74 -3.49
N PRO A 50 0.81 6.99 -2.26
CA PRO A 50 1.16 5.93 -1.32
C PRO A 50 0.02 4.97 -1.07
N ALA A 51 0.35 3.76 -0.64
CA ALA A 51 -0.64 2.79 -0.20
C ALA A 51 -1.50 3.36 0.94
N ILE A 52 -2.82 3.19 0.81
CA ILE A 52 -3.77 3.52 1.87
C ILE A 52 -3.77 2.37 2.87
N CYS A 53 -3.65 2.72 4.14
CA CYS A 53 -3.47 1.79 5.24
C CYS A 53 -4.73 1.75 6.10
N PRO A 54 -5.68 0.84 5.81
CA PRO A 54 -6.77 0.57 6.73
C PRO A 54 -6.23 -0.10 8.00
N LEU A 55 -7.15 -0.41 8.93
CA LEU A 55 -6.87 -1.04 10.21
C LEU A 55 -5.84 -2.19 10.09
N ARG A 56 -4.82 -2.13 10.95
CA ARG A 56 -3.64 -3.02 10.93
C ARG A 56 -3.70 -4.10 12.02
N ASP A 57 -4.87 -4.42 12.53
CA ASP A 57 -5.06 -5.31 13.69
C ASP A 57 -5.10 -6.82 13.32
N ALA A 58 -5.28 -7.13 12.04
CA ALA A 58 -5.36 -8.50 11.55
C ALA A 58 -3.99 -9.09 11.13
N PRO A 59 -3.73 -10.39 11.37
CA PRO A 59 -4.57 -11.31 12.10
C PRO A 59 -4.42 -11.12 13.61
N SER A 60 -5.48 -11.42 14.37
CA SER A 60 -5.43 -11.37 15.83
C SER A 60 -4.55 -12.47 16.44
N LYS A 61 -4.41 -13.61 15.74
CA LYS A 61 -3.58 -14.76 16.10
C LYS A 61 -2.67 -15.15 14.93
N GLY A 62 -1.45 -15.58 15.24
CA GLY A 62 -0.46 -15.91 14.23
C GLY A 62 0.12 -14.67 13.55
N GLY A 63 0.94 -14.88 12.54
CA GLY A 63 1.58 -13.79 11.78
C GLY A 63 0.77 -13.42 10.54
N PRO A 64 1.02 -12.24 9.95
CA PRO A 64 0.36 -11.85 8.71
C PRO A 64 0.69 -12.82 7.58
N SER A 65 -0.30 -13.12 6.74
CA SER A 65 -0.09 -13.78 5.44
C SER A 65 0.81 -12.91 4.54
N SER A 66 1.43 -13.47 3.50
CA SER A 66 2.26 -12.68 2.57
C SER A 66 1.52 -11.49 1.96
N ALA A 67 0.22 -11.63 1.69
CA ALA A 67 -0.60 -10.53 1.18
C ALA A 67 -0.83 -9.42 2.22
N GLN A 68 -1.01 -9.78 3.49
CA GLN A 68 -1.10 -8.82 4.59
C GLN A 68 0.25 -8.15 4.85
N ALA A 69 1.33 -8.94 4.89
CA ALA A 69 2.69 -8.44 5.09
C ALA A 69 3.08 -7.43 4.00
N LEU A 70 2.70 -7.69 2.75
CA LEU A 70 2.90 -6.74 1.66
C LEU A 70 2.15 -5.42 1.86
N ARG A 71 0.89 -5.48 2.32
CA ARG A 71 0.12 -4.26 2.62
C ARG A 71 0.77 -3.46 3.76
N TYR A 72 1.15 -4.14 4.84
CA TYR A 72 1.80 -3.48 5.98
C TYR A 72 3.18 -2.94 5.62
N LEU A 73 3.94 -3.64 4.77
CA LEU A 73 5.20 -3.14 4.25
C LEU A 73 5.00 -1.88 3.40
N ALA A 74 3.99 -1.86 2.53
CA ALA A 74 3.64 -0.67 1.76
C ALA A 74 3.28 0.50 2.69
N CYS A 75 2.55 0.23 3.76
CA CYS A 75 2.20 1.24 4.76
C CYS A 75 3.39 1.85 5.48
N ASP A 76 4.37 1.02 5.87
CA ASP A 76 5.54 1.51 6.60
C ASP A 76 6.61 2.10 5.67
N SER A 77 6.63 1.71 4.39
CA SER A 77 7.67 2.13 3.45
C SER A 77 7.25 3.30 2.56
N GLU A 78 5.97 3.40 2.19
CA GLU A 78 5.49 4.43 1.27
C GLU A 78 5.07 5.68 2.02
N HIS A 79 5.83 6.76 1.83
CA HIS A 79 5.60 8.01 2.51
C HIS A 79 6.26 9.16 1.75
N VAL A 80 5.88 10.38 2.11
CA VAL A 80 6.64 11.57 1.73
C VAL A 80 7.70 11.80 2.81
N GLY A 81 8.97 11.70 2.41
CA GLY A 81 10.15 11.90 3.25
C GLY A 81 10.94 13.15 2.89
N ASP A 82 12.15 13.25 3.42
CA ASP A 82 13.11 14.33 3.13
C ASP A 82 12.49 15.74 3.18
N HIS A 83 11.81 16.05 4.30
CA HIS A 83 11.12 17.32 4.53
C HIS A 83 10.09 17.69 3.45
N GLY A 84 9.46 16.70 2.80
CA GLY A 84 8.46 16.95 1.77
C GLY A 84 8.97 16.89 0.34
N SER A 85 10.28 16.64 0.15
CA SER A 85 10.94 16.74 -1.16
C SER A 85 10.93 15.44 -1.95
N LEU A 86 10.85 14.27 -1.29
CA LEU A 86 10.83 12.97 -1.94
C LEU A 86 9.60 12.14 -1.53
N LEU A 87 9.01 11.50 -2.53
CA LEU A 87 8.00 10.45 -2.35
C LEU A 87 8.65 9.08 -2.52
N TYR A 88 8.50 8.23 -1.52
CA TYR A 88 8.98 6.85 -1.52
C TYR A 88 7.85 5.91 -1.90
N LEU A 89 8.08 5.04 -2.89
CA LEU A 89 7.09 4.09 -3.38
C LEU A 89 7.70 2.69 -3.56
N LEU A 90 6.96 1.65 -3.19
CA LEU A 90 7.34 0.28 -3.50
C LEU A 90 6.82 -0.13 -4.89
N SER A 91 7.55 -1.03 -5.52
CA SER A 91 7.14 -1.71 -6.74
C SER A 91 7.74 -3.10 -6.83
N GLU A 92 7.11 -3.96 -7.63
CA GLU A 92 7.59 -5.30 -7.99
C GLU A 92 8.00 -6.14 -6.77
N VAL A 93 7.11 -6.18 -5.79
CA VAL A 93 7.39 -6.78 -4.50
C VAL A 93 7.06 -8.28 -4.50
N GLN A 94 8.04 -9.09 -4.09
CA GLN A 94 7.89 -10.51 -3.83
C GLN A 94 8.29 -10.78 -2.39
N LEU A 95 7.34 -11.21 -1.55
CA LEU A 95 7.59 -11.44 -0.12
C LEU A 95 7.19 -12.86 0.30
N SER A 96 7.95 -13.40 1.23
CA SER A 96 7.60 -14.56 2.02
C SER A 96 7.74 -14.23 3.50
N ALA A 97 6.64 -14.35 4.24
CA ALA A 97 6.67 -14.34 5.69
C ALA A 97 7.00 -15.76 6.18
N ALA A 98 7.87 -15.85 7.19
CA ALA A 98 8.20 -17.13 7.81
C ALA A 98 6.95 -17.73 8.46
N PRO A 99 6.68 -19.04 8.28
CA PRO A 99 5.49 -19.67 8.84
C PRO A 99 5.58 -19.83 10.37
N LYS A 100 6.80 -19.74 10.94
CA LYS A 100 7.07 -19.87 12.37
C LYS A 100 7.48 -18.53 12.95
N ALA A 101 6.84 -18.17 14.05
CA ALA A 101 7.25 -17.07 14.91
C ALA A 101 8.55 -17.39 15.64
N ARG A 102 9.26 -16.33 16.04
CA ARG A 102 10.27 -16.39 17.10
C ARG A 102 10.00 -15.33 18.17
N ALA A 103 10.63 -15.50 19.33
CA ALA A 103 10.66 -14.44 20.33
C ALA A 103 11.43 -13.21 19.81
N PHE A 104 11.09 -12.05 20.35
CA PHE A 104 11.83 -10.81 20.16
C PHE A 104 13.28 -10.97 20.64
N ASP A 105 14.23 -10.46 19.84
CA ASP A 105 15.65 -10.34 20.20
C ASP A 105 16.08 -8.88 20.00
N ALA A 106 16.32 -8.17 21.11
CA ALA A 106 16.69 -6.76 21.11
C ALA A 106 17.93 -6.46 20.24
N ARG A 107 18.85 -7.42 20.08
CA ARG A 107 20.06 -7.25 19.27
C ARG A 107 19.75 -7.21 17.78
N THR A 108 18.73 -7.94 17.32
CA THR A 108 18.38 -8.03 15.89
C THR A 108 17.15 -7.21 15.52
N ASP A 109 16.30 -6.88 16.49
CA ASP A 109 14.96 -6.32 16.27
C ASP A 109 14.84 -4.89 16.79
N GLY A 110 15.87 -4.35 17.45
CA GLY A 110 15.83 -3.03 18.08
C GLY A 110 15.65 -1.85 17.10
N TRP A 111 15.68 -2.10 15.80
CA TRP A 111 15.36 -1.12 14.76
C TRP A 111 13.86 -1.04 14.44
N ALA A 112 13.05 -1.99 14.92
CA ALA A 112 11.61 -2.04 14.72
C ALA A 112 10.93 -1.02 15.66
N ASP A 113 10.38 0.04 15.08
CA ASP A 113 9.75 1.11 15.85
C ASP A 113 8.54 0.61 16.65
N GLN A 114 8.42 1.11 17.87
CA GLN A 114 7.33 0.80 18.82
C GLN A 114 7.03 -0.69 19.01
N ILE A 115 8.01 -1.57 18.79
CA ILE A 115 7.80 -3.02 18.89
C ILE A 115 7.37 -3.43 20.30
N ASP A 116 6.29 -4.23 20.38
CA ASP A 116 5.92 -4.91 21.61
C ASP A 116 6.81 -6.15 21.79
N ALA A 117 7.81 -6.03 22.65
CA ALA A 117 8.76 -7.09 22.96
C ALA A 117 8.13 -8.33 23.62
N THR A 118 6.86 -8.25 24.06
CA THR A 118 6.11 -9.41 24.59
C THR A 118 5.42 -10.23 23.50
N GLN A 119 5.39 -9.72 22.26
CA GLN A 119 4.73 -10.36 21.13
C GLN A 119 5.74 -11.11 20.24
N PRO A 120 5.29 -12.16 19.51
CA PRO A 120 6.12 -12.85 18.55
C PRO A 120 6.50 -11.95 17.35
N VAL A 121 7.68 -12.21 16.80
CA VAL A 121 8.19 -11.60 15.57
C VAL A 121 8.20 -12.64 14.45
N TYR A 122 7.81 -12.21 13.25
CA TYR A 122 7.81 -13.03 12.04
C TYR A 122 8.87 -12.53 11.07
N ALA A 123 9.83 -13.38 10.72
CA ALA A 123 10.84 -13.00 9.74
C ALA A 123 10.19 -12.80 8.36
N LEU A 124 10.67 -11.80 7.63
CA LEU A 124 10.24 -11.48 6.28
C LEU A 124 11.45 -11.61 5.35
N ARG A 125 11.26 -12.20 4.17
CA ARG A 125 12.26 -12.30 3.11
C ARG A 125 11.64 -11.87 1.81
N GLY A 126 12.45 -11.28 0.92
CA GLY A 126 11.93 -10.97 -0.39
C GLY A 126 12.80 -10.08 -1.25
N ASN A 127 12.23 -9.80 -2.41
CA ASN A 127 12.78 -8.91 -3.42
C ASN A 127 11.79 -7.77 -3.63
N PHE A 128 12.31 -6.56 -3.80
CA PHE A 128 11.46 -5.39 -4.02
C PHE A 128 12.26 -4.28 -4.70
N ARG A 129 11.54 -3.30 -5.23
CA ARG A 129 12.11 -2.05 -5.72
C ARG A 129 11.57 -0.89 -4.90
N ILE A 130 12.46 0.02 -4.51
CA ILE A 130 12.10 1.33 -3.95
C ILE A 130 12.31 2.40 -5.00
N TYR A 131 11.27 3.17 -5.26
CA TYR A 131 11.35 4.42 -6.00
C TYR A 131 11.47 5.60 -5.03
N GLN A 132 12.25 6.60 -5.44
CA GLN A 132 12.29 7.93 -4.85
C GLN A 132 11.94 8.92 -5.96
N CYS A 133 10.79 9.55 -5.86
CA CYS A 133 10.30 10.53 -6.83
C CYS A 133 10.44 11.93 -6.23
N ALA A 134 11.03 12.85 -6.99
CA ALA A 134 11.13 14.24 -6.60
C ALA A 134 9.82 15.00 -6.87
N ARG A 135 9.53 15.98 -6.02
CA ARG A 135 8.38 16.87 -6.21
C ARG A 135 8.53 17.64 -7.53
N THR A 136 7.43 17.82 -8.25
CA THR A 136 7.36 18.53 -9.55
C THR A 136 7.71 20.01 -9.43
N SER A 137 7.59 20.61 -8.24
CA SER A 137 8.04 21.97 -7.95
C SER A 137 9.54 22.09 -7.64
N SER A 138 10.28 20.97 -7.64
CA SER A 138 11.74 21.00 -7.47
C SER A 138 12.43 21.60 -8.70
N PRO A 139 13.69 22.05 -8.62
CA PRO A 139 14.42 22.55 -9.78
C PRO A 139 14.40 21.56 -10.96
N ASP A 140 14.41 22.05 -12.21
CA ASP A 140 14.19 21.26 -13.43
C ASP A 140 15.06 19.99 -13.55
N TRP A 141 16.31 20.03 -13.06
CA TRP A 141 17.21 18.86 -13.06
C TRP A 141 16.73 17.71 -12.15
N LEU A 142 15.81 17.99 -11.22
CA LEU A 142 15.21 17.06 -10.29
C LEU A 142 13.75 16.74 -10.66
N ALA A 143 13.02 17.67 -11.27
CA ALA A 143 11.56 17.61 -11.46
C ALA A 143 11.07 17.24 -12.87
N ASN A 144 11.95 16.85 -13.80
CA ASN A 144 11.55 16.51 -15.17
C ASN A 144 10.37 15.51 -15.20
N PRO A 145 9.19 15.90 -15.71
CA PRO A 145 8.02 15.02 -15.75
C PRO A 145 8.33 13.71 -16.48
N GLY A 146 7.99 12.57 -15.87
CA GLY A 146 8.32 11.23 -16.40
C GLY A 146 9.77 10.78 -16.19
N HIS A 147 10.62 11.62 -15.59
CA HIS A 147 12.02 11.33 -15.26
C HIS A 147 12.41 11.82 -13.85
N ALA A 148 11.44 12.26 -13.04
CA ALA A 148 11.67 12.80 -11.70
C ALA A 148 11.96 11.71 -10.66
N CYS A 149 11.88 10.43 -11.05
CA CYS A 149 12.11 9.32 -10.15
C CYS A 149 13.48 8.68 -10.37
N ARG A 150 13.94 8.02 -9.31
CA ARG A 150 15.04 7.07 -9.32
C ARG A 150 14.60 5.81 -8.57
N TYR A 151 15.19 4.66 -8.88
CA TYR A 151 14.92 3.44 -8.12
C TYR A 151 16.17 2.64 -7.80
N GLN A 152 16.05 1.74 -6.83
CA GLN A 152 17.00 0.67 -6.60
C GLN A 152 16.26 -0.66 -6.39
N ASN A 153 16.79 -1.73 -6.97
CA ASN A 153 16.32 -3.09 -6.70
C ASN A 153 17.03 -3.66 -5.47
N PHE A 154 16.28 -4.40 -4.68
CA PHE A 154 16.75 -5.10 -3.49
C PHE A 154 16.40 -6.58 -3.64
N TYR A 155 17.41 -7.46 -3.61
CA TYR A 155 17.27 -8.90 -3.79
C TYR A 155 17.70 -9.67 -2.53
N ASP A 156 16.95 -10.70 -2.16
CA ASP A 156 17.16 -11.52 -0.95
C ASP A 156 17.35 -10.70 0.34
N HIS A 157 16.58 -9.61 0.45
CA HIS A 157 16.62 -8.79 1.65
C HIS A 157 15.84 -9.46 2.78
N SER A 158 16.25 -9.14 4.00
CA SER A 158 15.58 -9.56 5.23
C SER A 158 14.74 -8.43 5.79
N GLY A 159 13.72 -8.81 6.55
CA GLY A 159 12.85 -7.91 7.25
C GLY A 159 12.15 -8.62 8.39
N LEU A 160 11.22 -7.93 9.01
CA LEU A 160 10.38 -8.48 10.05
C LEU A 160 8.97 -7.90 9.99
N CYS A 161 8.01 -8.71 10.42
CA CYS A 161 6.67 -8.28 10.79
C CYS A 161 6.48 -8.44 12.29
N TRP A 162 5.94 -7.41 12.93
CA TRP A 162 5.79 -7.32 14.38
C TRP A 162 4.48 -6.63 14.76
N LYS A 163 4.05 -6.83 16.00
CA LYS A 163 3.01 -5.99 16.60
C LYS A 163 3.66 -4.83 17.33
N ALA A 164 3.18 -3.62 17.09
CA ALA A 164 3.54 -2.46 17.87
C ALA A 164 2.73 -2.40 19.18
N LEU A 165 3.14 -1.51 20.09
CA LEU A 165 2.50 -1.30 21.39
C LEU A 165 1.02 -0.87 21.29
N ASP A 166 0.60 -0.29 20.17
CA ASP A 166 -0.80 0.05 19.87
C ASP A 166 -1.63 -1.16 19.39
N GLY A 167 -1.00 -2.33 19.24
CA GLY A 167 -1.61 -3.56 18.77
C GLY A 167 -1.64 -3.73 17.24
N GLY A 168 -1.19 -2.72 16.49
CA GLY A 168 -1.10 -2.73 15.04
C GLY A 168 0.05 -3.59 14.51
N TRP A 169 -0.16 -4.22 13.36
CA TRP A 169 0.87 -4.97 12.63
C TRP A 169 1.71 -4.05 11.76
N HIS A 170 3.01 -4.15 11.94
CA HIS A 170 4.03 -3.49 11.14
C HIS A 170 4.87 -4.51 10.40
N CYS A 171 5.34 -4.14 9.21
CA CYS A 171 6.25 -4.96 8.42
C CYS A 171 7.27 -4.05 7.75
N ALA A 172 8.54 -4.38 7.86
CA ALA A 172 9.61 -3.57 7.30
C ALA A 172 10.74 -4.47 6.80
N MET A 173 11.38 -4.03 5.74
CA MET A 173 12.57 -4.66 5.17
C MET A 173 13.78 -3.80 5.51
N THR A 174 14.89 -4.42 5.90
CA THR A 174 16.15 -3.69 6.08
C THR A 174 16.74 -3.41 4.71
N TYR A 175 16.92 -2.14 4.35
CA TYR A 175 17.61 -1.75 3.14
C TYR A 175 18.37 -0.44 3.33
N GLN A 176 19.39 -0.24 2.52
CA GLN A 176 20.13 1.01 2.43
C GLN A 176 20.27 1.38 0.96
N ILE A 177 19.84 2.59 0.63
CA ILE A 177 19.96 3.08 -0.74
C ILE A 177 21.42 3.36 -1.03
N ASN A 178 21.95 2.75 -2.08
CA ASN A 178 23.29 2.97 -2.58
C ASN A 178 23.22 3.78 -3.88
N PRO A 179 23.72 5.03 -3.90
CA PRO A 179 23.72 5.87 -5.10
C PRO A 179 24.38 5.20 -6.32
N ALA A 180 25.36 4.32 -6.10
CA ALA A 180 26.04 3.62 -7.20
C ALA A 180 25.17 2.57 -7.92
N HIS A 181 24.10 2.09 -7.27
CA HIS A 181 23.16 1.10 -7.81
C HIS A 181 21.80 1.71 -8.12
N THR A 182 21.69 3.02 -8.00
CA THR A 182 20.45 3.75 -8.23
C THR A 182 20.30 4.05 -9.72
N VAL A 183 19.17 3.66 -10.28
CA VAL A 183 18.80 3.98 -11.66
C VAL A 183 18.05 5.31 -11.64
N HIS A 184 18.59 6.31 -12.34
CA HIS A 184 18.06 7.67 -12.38
C HIS A 184 17.19 7.94 -13.60
N SER A 185 16.46 9.05 -13.55
CA SER A 185 15.72 9.58 -14.70
C SER A 185 14.70 8.61 -15.27
N VAL A 186 13.97 7.94 -14.39
CA VAL A 186 12.97 6.94 -14.74
C VAL A 186 11.57 7.46 -14.51
N ALA A 187 10.62 6.88 -15.24
CA ALA A 187 9.21 7.08 -14.99
C ALA A 187 8.82 6.58 -13.59
N PRO A 188 7.82 7.21 -12.95
CA PRO A 188 7.23 6.70 -11.72
C PRO A 188 6.72 5.26 -11.90
N PRO A 189 6.60 4.49 -10.81
CA PRO A 189 6.01 3.16 -10.88
C PRO A 189 4.53 3.27 -11.35
N PRO A 190 4.08 2.39 -12.26
CA PRO A 190 2.69 2.43 -12.73
C PRO A 190 1.70 2.12 -11.61
N ALA A 191 0.54 2.77 -11.63
CA ALA A 191 -0.55 2.48 -10.73
C ALA A 191 -1.11 1.06 -10.97
N GLY A 192 -1.30 0.28 -9.91
CA GLY A 192 -2.15 -0.92 -9.93
C GLY A 192 -1.47 -2.30 -10.12
N ARG A 193 -0.14 -2.40 -10.24
CA ARG A 193 0.55 -3.71 -10.38
C ARG A 193 1.46 -4.14 -9.22
N TYR A 194 1.64 -3.31 -8.20
CA TYR A 194 2.64 -3.52 -7.14
C TYR A 194 2.27 -4.60 -6.10
N LEU A 195 1.02 -5.08 -6.07
CA LEU A 195 0.55 -6.16 -5.17
C LEU A 195 0.51 -7.55 -5.81
N ALA A 196 0.93 -7.69 -7.07
CA ALA A 196 0.99 -9.00 -7.71
C ALA A 196 2.17 -9.79 -7.12
N ILE A 197 1.89 -10.66 -6.16
CA ILE A 197 2.81 -11.68 -5.68
C ILE A 197 3.40 -12.39 -6.91
N GLY A 198 4.72 -12.25 -7.14
CA GLY A 198 5.43 -12.90 -8.25
C GLY A 198 5.77 -12.03 -9.46
N ALA A 199 5.63 -10.70 -9.40
CA ALA A 199 6.11 -9.81 -10.46
C ALA A 199 7.65 -9.89 -10.58
N SER A 200 8.17 -10.30 -11.74
CA SER A 200 9.61 -10.45 -11.96
C SER A 200 10.32 -9.09 -11.99
N LEU A 201 11.33 -8.90 -11.15
CA LEU A 201 12.21 -7.73 -11.23
C LEU A 201 13.05 -7.82 -12.51
N PRO A 202 13.10 -6.78 -13.38
CA PRO A 202 14.13 -6.66 -14.39
C PRO A 202 15.51 -6.63 -13.71
N PRO A 203 16.54 -7.19 -14.38
CA PRO A 203 17.90 -7.16 -13.89
C PRO A 203 18.38 -5.72 -13.71
N ASP A 204 19.26 -5.48 -12.74
CA ASP A 204 19.90 -4.18 -12.53
C ASP A 204 20.47 -3.66 -13.85
N ALA A 205 20.34 -2.36 -14.09
CA ALA A 205 21.03 -1.70 -15.18
C ALA A 205 22.55 -1.80 -14.90
N VAL A 206 23.19 -2.82 -15.48
CA VAL A 206 24.63 -3.01 -15.38
C VAL A 206 25.31 -1.77 -15.95
N THR A 207 25.88 -0.95 -15.10
CA THR A 207 26.73 0.15 -15.55
C THR A 207 27.91 -0.48 -16.28
N PRO A 208 28.17 -0.16 -17.56
CA PRO A 208 29.29 -0.76 -18.27
C PRO A 208 30.57 -0.41 -17.53
N ARG A 209 31.26 -1.44 -17.01
CA ARG A 209 32.61 -1.34 -16.45
C ARG A 209 33.47 -0.60 -17.47
N LYS A 210 33.87 0.64 -17.18
CA LYS A 210 34.86 1.36 -17.99
C LYS A 210 36.11 0.50 -18.04
N LYS A 211 36.37 -0.15 -19.18
CA LYS A 211 37.61 -0.90 -19.39
C LYS A 211 38.76 0.08 -19.19
N ALA A 212 39.60 -0.17 -18.19
CA ALA A 212 40.81 0.60 -17.96
C ALA A 212 41.63 0.58 -19.27
N ARG A 213 41.74 1.74 -19.92
CA ARG A 213 42.51 1.88 -21.14
C ARG A 213 43.98 1.90 -20.75
N THR A 214 44.63 0.74 -20.81
CA THR A 214 46.07 0.61 -20.60
C THR A 214 46.78 1.41 -21.71
N LYS A 215 47.26 2.62 -21.39
CA LYS A 215 48.19 3.36 -22.25
C LYS A 215 49.49 2.56 -22.31
N ARG A 216 49.73 1.84 -23.41
CA ARG A 216 51.09 1.42 -23.76
C ARG A 216 51.81 2.64 -24.31
N HIS A 217 52.74 3.18 -23.53
CA HIS A 217 53.79 4.03 -24.05
C HIS A 217 54.85 3.12 -24.68
N ARG A 218 55.04 3.26 -25.99
CA ARG A 218 56.29 2.98 -26.69
C ARG A 218 56.40 3.98 -27.84
#